data_AF-A0A7W1LB73-F1
#
_entry.id   AF-A0A7W1LB73-F1
#
_cell.length_a   1.000
_cell.length_b   1.000
_cell.length_c   1.000
_cell.angle_alpha   90.00
_cell.angle_beta   90.00
_cell.angle_gamma   90.00
#
_symmetry.space_group_name_H-M   'P 1'
#
loop_
_entity.id
_entity.type
_entity.pdbx_description
1 polymer ?
#
loop_
_entity_poly.entity_id
_entity_poly.type
_entity_poly.pdbx_seq_one_letter_code
_entity_poly.pdbx_strand_id
1 'polypeptide(L)'
;MRKIVLLLVILLCSIGAFAQTQGTLDAFNKKGKEVGACPLKHTSVKADVSGFLARVTVTQEFENNFAQPIEAVYAFPLPNNAAVDDMTMLVGTRTVRGKIMRREEARKVYETAKTEGKTSSLLDQERPNIFTQSVANILPNEKITVVISYVETLKYEDGAYEFVFPMTVAPRYVPNSVKMGDTQKISPPVAKTRAGHDISIEVNLNAGVPVEEIRSDSHELQTVNLSANSASIKLKNETEIPNKDFVLRYDVSGKRIEDAVLTHRDARGGFFTMILQPPDKFITEDVTPKEIVFVLDTSGSMSGFPIEKAKEAMRLSLENLYPNDTFNLITFAGDTSILFDEPVPATQANLERAKAFLESRSGAGGTEMMTAIKAALEPSDAQDHIR
;
A
#
# COMPACT_ATOMS: atom_id res chain seq x y z
N MET A 1 3.78 19.10 18.66
CA MET A 1 4.61 18.36 17.70
C MET A 1 4.41 16.87 17.93
N ARG A 2 4.18 16.09 16.88
CA ARG A 2 3.77 14.68 16.98
C ARG A 2 4.99 13.82 17.28
N LYS A 3 4.95 13.12 18.41
CA LYS A 3 5.93 12.14 18.87
C LYS A 3 5.77 10.86 18.04
N ILE A 4 6.85 10.35 17.46
CA ILE A 4 6.84 9.08 16.72
C ILE A 4 7.51 8.04 17.62
N VAL A 5 6.72 7.07 18.08
CA VAL A 5 7.17 5.89 18.83
C VAL A 5 6.87 4.70 17.94
N LEU A 6 7.89 3.93 17.54
CA LEU A 6 7.72 2.75 16.70
C LEU A 6 7.46 1.53 17.59
N LEU A 7 6.27 0.94 17.49
CA LEU A 7 5.83 -0.20 18.29
C LEU A 7 5.29 -1.29 17.36
N LEU A 8 5.81 -2.51 17.47
CA LEU A 8 5.40 -3.65 16.64
C LEU A 8 4.63 -4.67 17.51
N VAL A 9 3.36 -4.92 17.21
CA VAL A 9 2.52 -5.93 17.87
C VAL A 9 1.79 -6.74 16.79
N ILE A 10 1.92 -8.07 16.83
CA ILE A 10 1.28 -9.00 15.89
C ILE A 10 0.21 -9.80 16.64
N LEU A 11 -1.05 -9.67 16.21
CA LEU A 11 -2.18 -10.46 16.71
C LEU A 11 -2.82 -11.21 15.54
N LEU A 12 -2.83 -12.55 15.59
CA LEU A 12 -3.43 -13.40 14.56
C LEU A 12 -4.84 -13.84 14.98
N CYS A 13 -5.86 -13.41 14.23
CA CYS A 13 -7.17 -14.04 14.19
C CYS A 13 -7.40 -14.61 12.78
N SER A 14 -7.78 -15.89 12.72
CA SER A 14 -7.90 -16.69 11.49
C SER A 14 -9.35 -16.80 11.02
N ILE A 15 -9.62 -16.32 9.79
CA ILE A 15 -10.74 -16.76 8.92
C ILE A 15 -10.22 -16.75 7.47
N GLY A 16 -10.46 -17.84 6.74
CA GLY A 16 -9.98 -18.07 5.37
C GLY A 16 -10.52 -17.05 4.38
N ALA A 17 -9.65 -16.52 3.53
CA ALA A 17 -9.96 -15.44 2.60
C ALA A 17 -9.34 -15.68 1.22
N PHE A 18 -10.14 -15.47 0.19
CA PHE A 18 -9.62 -15.23 -1.16
C PHE A 18 -9.27 -13.74 -1.27
N ALA A 19 -8.02 -13.43 -1.66
CA ALA A 19 -7.63 -12.07 -2.02
C ALA A 19 -7.83 -11.90 -3.52
N GLN A 20 -8.74 -11.02 -3.92
CA GLN A 20 -8.86 -10.59 -5.32
C GLN A 20 -7.85 -9.47 -5.56
N THR A 21 -7.02 -9.60 -6.59
CA THR A 21 -5.98 -8.64 -6.96
C THR A 21 -6.23 -7.98 -8.32
N GLN A 22 -7.23 -8.44 -9.08
CA GLN A 22 -7.83 -7.73 -10.21
C GLN A 22 -9.35 -7.63 -10.00
N GLY A 23 -10.02 -6.72 -10.70
CA GLY A 23 -11.48 -6.63 -10.64
C GLY A 23 -12.17 -7.89 -11.15
N THR A 24 -13.16 -8.37 -10.41
CA THR A 24 -13.94 -9.58 -10.70
C THR A 24 -15.42 -9.27 -10.82
N LEU A 25 -16.16 -10.18 -11.46
CA LEU A 25 -17.62 -10.10 -11.56
C LEU A 25 -18.20 -11.50 -11.28
N ASP A 26 -18.58 -11.73 -10.03
CA ASP A 26 -19.07 -13.03 -9.57
C ASP A 26 -20.58 -13.14 -9.78
N ALA A 27 -21.04 -14.21 -10.41
CA ALA A 27 -22.41 -14.43 -10.84
C ALA A 27 -23.21 -15.30 -9.85
N PHE A 28 -24.47 -14.92 -9.65
CA PHE A 28 -25.42 -15.55 -8.75
C PHE A 28 -26.71 -15.87 -9.50
N ASN A 29 -27.33 -17.00 -9.18
CA ASN A 29 -28.65 -17.35 -9.72
C ASN A 29 -29.79 -16.66 -8.95
N LYS A 30 -31.03 -16.82 -9.44
CA LYS A 30 -32.25 -16.28 -8.81
C LYS A 30 -32.50 -16.74 -7.36
N LYS A 31 -31.80 -17.78 -6.89
CA LYS A 31 -31.87 -18.28 -5.50
C LYS A 31 -30.74 -17.72 -4.62
N GLY A 32 -29.93 -16.80 -5.13
CA GLY A 32 -28.79 -16.20 -4.43
C GLY A 32 -27.58 -17.12 -4.29
N LYS A 33 -27.54 -18.25 -5.02
CA LYS A 33 -26.38 -19.15 -5.00
C LYS A 33 -25.40 -18.75 -6.10
N GLU A 34 -24.12 -18.64 -5.75
CA GLU A 34 -23.01 -18.41 -6.67
C GLU A 34 -22.96 -19.53 -7.73
N VAL A 35 -22.84 -19.14 -9.00
CA VAL A 35 -22.77 -20.05 -10.16
C VAL A 35 -21.43 -20.00 -10.89
N GLY A 36 -20.56 -19.05 -10.53
CA GLY A 36 -19.22 -18.86 -11.09
C GLY A 36 -18.94 -17.40 -11.42
N ALA A 37 -17.81 -17.11 -12.07
CA ALA A 37 -17.45 -15.75 -12.48
C ALA A 37 -17.81 -15.47 -13.94
N CYS A 38 -18.22 -14.24 -14.24
CA CYS A 38 -18.25 -13.72 -15.60
C CYS A 38 -16.79 -13.52 -16.08
N PRO A 39 -16.39 -14.10 -17.23
CA PRO A 39 -15.03 -13.94 -17.73
C PRO A 39 -14.72 -12.47 -18.05
N LEU A 40 -13.59 -11.99 -17.52
CA LEU A 40 -12.99 -10.72 -17.90
C LEU A 40 -12.38 -10.84 -19.30
N LYS A 41 -12.82 -9.97 -20.22
CA LYS A 41 -12.41 -9.95 -21.63
C LYS A 41 -11.30 -8.95 -21.90
N HIS A 42 -11.36 -7.79 -21.26
CA HIS A 42 -10.36 -6.74 -21.43
C HIS A 42 -10.33 -5.83 -20.21
N THR A 43 -9.14 -5.32 -19.88
CA THR A 43 -8.94 -4.23 -18.91
C THR A 43 -8.19 -3.09 -19.57
N SER A 44 -8.76 -1.89 -19.55
CA SER A 44 -8.06 -0.68 -19.96
C SER A 44 -7.83 0.21 -18.75
N VAL A 45 -6.57 0.59 -18.52
CA VAL A 45 -6.14 1.43 -17.41
C VAL A 45 -5.59 2.72 -17.98
N LYS A 46 -6.15 3.84 -17.55
CA LYS A 46 -5.60 5.15 -17.81
C LYS A 46 -5.28 5.84 -16.49
N ALA A 47 -4.02 6.20 -16.28
CA ALA A 47 -3.58 6.92 -15.11
C ALA A 47 -3.06 8.31 -15.52
N ASP A 48 -3.58 9.35 -14.90
CA ASP A 48 -3.06 10.71 -15.01
C ASP A 48 -2.35 11.05 -13.70
N VAL A 49 -1.01 11.15 -13.75
CA VAL A 49 -0.12 11.36 -12.60
C VAL A 49 0.36 12.81 -12.57
N SER A 50 0.18 13.47 -11.43
CA SER A 50 0.57 14.86 -11.17
C SER A 50 1.36 14.94 -9.86
N GLY A 51 2.69 15.03 -9.97
CA GLY A 51 3.59 14.82 -8.84
C GLY A 51 3.32 13.46 -8.23
N PHE A 52 3.09 13.41 -6.92
CA PHE A 52 2.82 12.19 -6.17
C PHE A 52 1.34 11.75 -6.15
N LEU A 53 0.45 12.37 -6.93
CA LEU A 53 -0.97 12.01 -7.01
C LEU A 53 -1.28 11.34 -8.34
N ALA A 54 -2.02 10.24 -8.31
CA ALA A 54 -2.53 9.58 -9.50
C ALA A 54 -4.06 9.57 -9.50
N ARG A 55 -4.66 9.97 -10.62
CA ARG A 55 -6.06 9.69 -10.92
C ARG A 55 -6.09 8.53 -11.91
N VAL A 56 -6.73 7.42 -11.53
CA VAL A 56 -6.77 6.21 -12.34
C VAL A 56 -8.20 5.92 -12.74
N THR A 57 -8.42 5.71 -14.03
CA THR A 57 -9.66 5.20 -14.60
C THR A 57 -9.41 3.80 -15.13
N VAL A 58 -10.16 2.83 -14.61
CA VAL A 58 -10.12 1.43 -15.02
C VAL A 58 -11.43 1.09 -15.71
N THR A 59 -11.33 0.59 -16.93
CA THR A 59 -12.46 0.06 -17.71
C THR A 59 -12.29 -1.44 -17.85
N GLN A 60 -13.25 -2.22 -17.36
CA GLN A 60 -13.23 -3.68 -17.45
C GLN A 60 -14.44 -4.18 -18.21
N GLU A 61 -14.21 -5.06 -19.18
CA GLU A 61 -15.25 -5.70 -19.97
C GLU A 61 -15.44 -7.14 -19.53
N PHE A 62 -16.66 -7.50 -19.20
CA PHE A 62 -17.08 -8.86 -18.85
C PHE A 62 -18.21 -9.32 -19.77
N GLU A 63 -18.49 -10.62 -19.76
CA GLU A 63 -19.58 -11.22 -20.52
C GLU A 63 -20.37 -12.21 -19.65
N ASN A 64 -21.69 -12.19 -19.76
CA ASN A 64 -22.52 -13.25 -19.17
C ASN A 64 -22.52 -14.49 -20.05
N ASN A 65 -21.64 -15.45 -19.77
CA ASN A 65 -21.57 -16.73 -20.49
C ASN A 65 -22.60 -17.77 -20.01
N PHE A 66 -23.49 -17.42 -19.08
CA PHE A 66 -24.50 -18.35 -18.56
C PHE A 66 -25.77 -18.34 -19.42
N ALA A 67 -26.40 -19.50 -19.56
CA ALA A 67 -27.64 -19.66 -20.35
C ALA A 67 -28.88 -19.02 -19.72
N GLN A 68 -28.77 -18.51 -18.49
CA GLN A 68 -29.87 -17.93 -17.73
C GLN A 68 -29.53 -16.49 -17.31
N PRO A 69 -30.55 -15.66 -17.05
CA PRO A 69 -30.31 -14.37 -16.41
C PRO A 69 -29.66 -14.54 -15.03
N ILE A 70 -28.65 -13.73 -14.75
CA ILE A 70 -27.90 -13.76 -13.49
C ILE A 70 -28.02 -12.43 -12.74
N GLU A 71 -27.73 -12.47 -11.46
CA GLU A 71 -27.26 -11.31 -10.70
C GLU A 71 -25.74 -11.39 -10.61
N ALA A 72 -25.05 -10.26 -10.53
CA ALA A 72 -23.60 -10.28 -10.40
C ALA A 72 -23.11 -9.26 -9.39
N VAL A 73 -21.99 -9.58 -8.75
CA VAL A 73 -21.29 -8.73 -7.80
C VAL A 73 -19.94 -8.39 -8.40
N TYR A 74 -19.77 -7.12 -8.73
CA TYR A 74 -18.47 -6.59 -9.08
C TYR A 74 -17.67 -6.35 -7.81
N ALA A 75 -16.40 -6.76 -7.79
CA ALA A 75 -15.48 -6.50 -6.70
C ALA A 75 -14.13 -6.03 -7.26
N PHE A 76 -13.63 -4.89 -6.79
CA PHE A 76 -12.38 -4.28 -7.23
C PHE A 76 -11.48 -3.96 -6.03
N PRO A 77 -10.27 -4.53 -5.95
CA PRO A 77 -9.32 -4.20 -4.91
C PRO A 77 -8.73 -2.80 -5.16
N LEU A 78 -8.66 -1.99 -4.11
CA LEU A 78 -8.09 -0.66 -4.14
C LEU A 78 -6.73 -0.63 -3.41
N PRO A 79 -5.79 0.21 -3.85
CA PRO A 79 -4.62 0.57 -3.05
C PRO A 79 -5.06 1.10 -1.67
N ASN A 80 -4.24 0.88 -0.64
CA ASN A 80 -4.58 1.26 0.74
C ASN A 80 -4.87 2.76 0.92
N ASN A 81 -4.27 3.60 0.08
CA ASN A 81 -4.40 5.07 0.12
C ASN A 81 -5.27 5.59 -1.04
N ALA A 82 -6.08 4.73 -1.65
CA ALA A 82 -6.95 5.11 -2.75
C ALA A 82 -8.37 5.46 -2.28
N ALA A 83 -9.02 6.36 -3.02
CA ALA A 83 -10.42 6.69 -2.84
C ALA A 83 -11.14 6.69 -4.20
N VAL A 84 -12.22 5.90 -4.30
CA VAL A 84 -13.10 5.89 -5.48
C VAL A 84 -13.91 7.19 -5.51
N ASP A 85 -13.98 7.82 -6.67
CA ASP A 85 -14.74 9.06 -6.88
C ASP A 85 -15.81 8.99 -7.99
N ASP A 86 -15.74 7.98 -8.88
CA ASP A 86 -16.84 7.68 -9.79
C ASP A 86 -16.87 6.19 -10.14
N MET A 87 -18.06 5.67 -10.38
CA MET A 87 -18.24 4.30 -10.87
C MET A 87 -19.50 4.21 -11.72
N THR A 88 -19.37 3.63 -12.91
CA THR A 88 -20.47 3.38 -13.84
C THR A 88 -20.36 1.97 -14.40
N MET A 89 -21.49 1.25 -14.40
CA MET A 89 -21.62 -0.06 -15.01
C MET A 89 -22.63 0.02 -16.15
N LEU A 90 -22.23 -0.40 -17.35
CA LEU A 90 -23.09 -0.53 -18.52
C LEU A 90 -23.41 -2.01 -18.70
N VAL A 91 -24.70 -2.36 -18.70
CA VAL A 91 -25.20 -3.73 -18.89
C VAL A 91 -26.24 -3.73 -20.00
N GLY A 92 -25.85 -4.18 -21.19
CA GLY A 92 -26.67 -4.03 -22.39
C GLY A 92 -27.00 -2.55 -22.65
N THR A 93 -28.28 -2.17 -22.56
CA THR A 93 -28.74 -0.78 -22.71
C THR A 93 -28.88 -0.01 -21.39
N ARG A 94 -28.65 -0.67 -20.25
CA ARG A 94 -28.81 -0.07 -18.92
C ARG A 94 -27.50 0.54 -18.44
N THR A 95 -27.58 1.71 -17.83
CA THR A 95 -26.46 2.35 -17.14
C THR A 95 -26.77 2.43 -15.65
N VAL A 96 -25.93 1.81 -14.83
CA VAL A 96 -25.98 1.86 -13.37
C VAL A 96 -24.83 2.72 -12.91
N ARG A 97 -25.12 3.85 -12.26
CA ARG A 97 -24.09 4.72 -11.70
C ARG A 97 -24.02 4.53 -10.19
N GLY A 98 -22.84 4.24 -9.68
CA GLY A 98 -22.58 4.19 -8.25
C GLY A 98 -22.75 5.58 -7.63
N LYS A 99 -23.63 5.71 -6.65
CA LYS A 99 -23.76 6.95 -5.88
C LYS A 99 -22.81 6.89 -4.69
N ILE A 100 -21.72 7.64 -4.77
CA ILE A 100 -20.75 7.72 -3.67
C ILE A 100 -21.34 8.57 -2.56
N MET A 101 -21.42 7.99 -1.38
CA MET A 101 -21.98 8.61 -0.18
C MET A 101 -21.01 8.38 0.97
N ARG A 102 -21.07 9.25 2.00
CA ARG A 102 -20.35 8.96 3.25
C ARG A 102 -20.86 7.64 3.81
N ARG A 103 -19.97 6.86 4.43
CA ARG A 103 -20.30 5.52 4.97
C ARG A 103 -21.57 5.50 5.82
N GLU A 104 -21.71 6.46 6.73
CA GLU A 104 -22.89 6.55 7.62
C GLU A 104 -24.18 6.89 6.86
N GLU A 105 -24.10 7.68 5.79
CA GLU A 105 -25.25 8.01 4.93
C GLU A 105 -25.63 6.80 4.06
N ALA A 106 -24.64 6.12 3.46
CA ALA A 106 -24.84 4.89 2.68
C ALA A 106 -25.53 3.80 3.52
N ARG A 107 -25.08 3.62 4.78
CA ARG A 107 -25.67 2.65 5.72
C ARG A 107 -27.13 2.95 6.03
N LYS A 108 -27.50 4.22 6.21
CA LYS A 108 -28.91 4.61 6.45
C LYS A 108 -29.80 4.33 5.24
N VAL A 109 -29.34 4.67 4.04
CA VAL A 109 -30.08 4.39 2.80
C VAL A 109 -30.29 2.88 2.64
N TYR A 110 -29.27 2.07 2.95
CA TYR A 110 -29.34 0.62 2.94
C TYR A 110 -30.40 0.07 3.90
N GLU A 111 -30.32 0.42 5.20
CA GLU A 111 -31.25 -0.13 6.20
C GLU A 111 -32.70 0.25 5.84
N THR A 112 -32.91 1.46 5.32
CA THR A 112 -34.23 1.89 4.83
C THR A 112 -34.71 1.01 3.67
N ALA A 113 -33.86 0.79 2.66
CA ALA A 113 -34.21 -0.04 1.50
C ALA A 113 -34.51 -1.51 1.89
N LYS A 114 -33.76 -2.05 2.86
CA LYS A 114 -33.97 -3.39 3.43
C LYS A 114 -35.32 -3.50 4.14
N THR A 115 -35.70 -2.49 4.92
CA THR A 115 -37.02 -2.46 5.60
C THR A 115 -38.19 -2.31 4.62
N GLU A 116 -37.96 -1.71 3.46
CA GLU A 116 -38.97 -1.52 2.40
C GLU A 116 -39.16 -2.77 1.50
N GLY A 117 -38.46 -3.88 1.78
CA GLY A 117 -38.57 -5.11 0.97
C GLY A 117 -38.02 -4.95 -0.45
N LYS A 118 -37.34 -3.84 -0.75
CA LYS A 118 -36.54 -3.72 -1.97
C LYS A 118 -35.33 -4.61 -1.77
N THR A 119 -35.07 -5.51 -2.71
CA THR A 119 -33.89 -6.38 -2.73
C THR A 119 -32.65 -5.48 -2.85
N SER A 120 -32.22 -4.96 -1.70
CA SER A 120 -31.11 -4.05 -1.56
C SER A 120 -29.86 -4.90 -1.68
N SER A 121 -29.35 -5.01 -2.90
CA SER A 121 -28.05 -5.56 -3.16
C SER A 121 -27.00 -4.66 -2.52
N LEU A 122 -26.61 -4.96 -1.29
CA LEU A 122 -25.40 -4.39 -0.74
C LEU A 122 -24.76 -5.45 0.13
N LEU A 123 -23.62 -5.94 -0.36
CA LEU A 123 -22.73 -6.81 0.37
C LEU A 123 -22.25 -6.08 1.62
N ASP A 124 -22.15 -6.87 2.68
CA ASP A 124 -21.33 -6.54 3.84
C ASP A 124 -19.98 -5.99 3.39
N GLN A 125 -19.48 -5.01 4.15
CA GLN A 125 -18.18 -4.40 3.95
C GLN A 125 -17.07 -5.44 4.17
N GLU A 126 -16.79 -6.26 3.16
CA GLU A 126 -15.64 -7.14 3.11
C GLU A 126 -14.38 -6.30 2.86
N ARG A 127 -13.84 -5.76 3.96
CA ARG A 127 -12.52 -5.12 4.08
C ARG A 127 -12.45 -3.63 3.69
N PRO A 128 -11.49 -2.89 4.26
CA PRO A 128 -11.34 -1.45 4.01
C PRO A 128 -10.97 -1.10 2.55
N ASN A 129 -10.43 -2.06 1.78
CA ASN A 129 -9.76 -1.80 0.50
C ASN A 129 -10.35 -2.62 -0.67
N ILE A 130 -11.62 -3.02 -0.58
CA ILE A 130 -12.33 -3.64 -1.72
C ILE A 130 -13.59 -2.83 -1.97
N PHE A 131 -13.76 -2.38 -3.20
CA PHE A 131 -14.98 -1.75 -3.66
C PHE A 131 -15.91 -2.81 -4.27
N THR A 132 -17.17 -2.87 -3.83
CA THR A 132 -18.14 -3.81 -4.39
C THR A 132 -19.37 -3.10 -4.94
N GLN A 133 -19.93 -3.63 -6.02
CA GLN A 133 -21.18 -3.14 -6.61
C GLN A 133 -21.95 -4.31 -7.21
N SER A 134 -23.19 -4.51 -6.78
CA SER A 134 -24.05 -5.52 -7.35
C SER A 134 -24.91 -4.97 -8.49
N VAL A 135 -25.28 -5.85 -9.41
CA VAL A 135 -26.22 -5.59 -10.49
C VAL A 135 -27.09 -6.83 -10.71
N ALA A 136 -28.39 -6.61 -10.96
CA ALA A 136 -29.34 -7.70 -11.14
C ALA A 136 -29.80 -7.85 -12.59
N ASN A 137 -30.29 -9.04 -12.91
CA ASN A 137 -30.96 -9.37 -14.18
C ASN A 137 -30.09 -9.10 -15.41
N ILE A 138 -28.86 -9.60 -15.44
CA ILE A 138 -28.00 -9.59 -16.62
C ILE A 138 -28.44 -10.76 -17.52
N LEU A 139 -28.84 -10.48 -18.75
CA LEU A 139 -29.34 -11.51 -19.67
C LEU A 139 -28.19 -12.34 -20.26
N PRO A 140 -28.46 -13.57 -20.73
CA PRO A 140 -27.45 -14.39 -21.41
C PRO A 140 -26.75 -13.65 -22.55
N ASN A 141 -25.43 -13.78 -22.63
CA ASN A 141 -24.55 -13.15 -23.62
C ASN A 141 -24.52 -11.60 -23.58
N GLU A 142 -25.09 -10.96 -22.55
CA GLU A 142 -24.90 -9.53 -22.37
C GLU A 142 -23.46 -9.20 -22.01
N LYS A 143 -22.93 -8.16 -22.65
CA LYS A 143 -21.67 -7.53 -22.26
C LYS A 143 -21.89 -6.59 -21.10
N ILE A 144 -20.92 -6.57 -20.20
CA ILE A 144 -20.88 -5.72 -19.03
C ILE A 144 -19.61 -4.89 -19.11
N THR A 145 -19.73 -3.57 -19.13
CA THR A 145 -18.58 -2.66 -19.05
C THR A 145 -18.62 -1.94 -17.73
N VAL A 146 -17.60 -2.13 -16.91
CA VAL A 146 -17.43 -1.43 -15.63
C VAL A 146 -16.37 -0.36 -15.81
N VAL A 147 -16.70 0.88 -15.50
CA VAL A 147 -15.77 2.02 -15.46
C VAL A 147 -15.69 2.52 -14.03
N ILE A 148 -14.54 2.36 -13.39
CA ILE A 148 -14.27 2.85 -12.04
C ILE A 148 -13.15 3.88 -12.09
N SER A 149 -13.31 4.99 -11.38
CA SER A 149 -12.28 6.03 -11.22
C SER A 149 -11.94 6.21 -9.75
N TYR A 150 -10.65 6.25 -9.45
CA TYR A 150 -10.13 6.49 -8.12
C TYR A 150 -8.92 7.42 -8.16
N VAL A 151 -8.62 8.03 -7.01
CA VAL A 151 -7.40 8.80 -6.78
C VAL A 151 -6.56 8.10 -5.73
N GLU A 152 -5.24 8.15 -5.87
CA GLU A 152 -4.30 7.63 -4.89
C GLU A 152 -3.05 8.51 -4.77
N THR A 153 -2.36 8.38 -3.63
CA THR A 153 -1.02 8.95 -3.42
C THR A 153 0.03 7.89 -3.69
N LEU A 154 1.04 8.23 -4.48
CA LEU A 154 2.16 7.36 -4.84
C LEU A 154 3.20 7.31 -3.72
N LYS A 155 3.76 6.13 -3.48
CA LYS A 155 4.82 5.94 -2.49
C LYS A 155 6.11 6.56 -3.01
N TYR A 156 6.81 7.30 -2.16
CA TYR A 156 8.16 7.78 -2.41
C TYR A 156 9.17 6.89 -1.67
N GLU A 157 10.11 6.30 -2.40
CA GLU A 157 11.14 5.42 -1.85
C GLU A 157 12.39 5.47 -2.73
N ASP A 158 13.56 5.60 -2.10
CA ASP A 158 14.88 5.63 -2.75
C ASP A 158 14.93 6.55 -3.98
N GLY A 159 14.53 7.82 -3.80
CA GLY A 159 14.62 8.81 -4.88
C GLY A 159 13.46 8.81 -5.89
N ALA A 160 12.61 7.79 -5.84
CA ALA A 160 11.61 7.51 -6.86
C ALA A 160 10.19 7.53 -6.31
N TYR A 161 9.23 7.90 -7.15
CA TYR A 161 7.83 7.58 -6.93
C TYR A 161 7.45 6.31 -7.66
N GLU A 162 6.58 5.52 -7.03
CA GLU A 162 6.11 4.24 -7.57
C GLU A 162 4.59 4.25 -7.80
N PHE A 163 4.19 3.96 -9.05
CA PHE A 163 2.82 3.67 -9.44
C PHE A 163 2.65 2.17 -9.66
N VAL A 164 1.76 1.55 -8.89
CA VAL A 164 1.50 0.10 -8.94
C VAL A 164 0.05 -0.15 -9.36
N PHE A 165 -0.13 -0.81 -10.49
CA PHE A 165 -1.42 -1.33 -10.90
C PHE A 165 -1.45 -2.86 -10.74
N PRO A 166 -2.30 -3.40 -9.86
CA PRO A 166 -2.33 -4.84 -9.63
C PRO A 166 -3.01 -5.55 -10.81
N MET A 167 -2.33 -6.56 -11.36
CA MET A 167 -2.74 -7.25 -12.60
C MET A 167 -2.96 -8.75 -12.41
N THR A 168 -2.55 -9.29 -11.27
CA THR A 168 -2.62 -10.72 -11.01
C THR A 168 -3.93 -11.10 -10.35
N VAL A 169 -4.22 -12.40 -10.31
CA VAL A 169 -5.11 -13.03 -9.32
C VAL A 169 -4.23 -13.93 -8.46
N ALA A 170 -3.57 -13.37 -7.45
CA ALA A 170 -2.73 -14.16 -6.56
C ALA A 170 -3.56 -14.62 -5.34
N PRO A 171 -3.64 -15.93 -5.02
CA PRO A 171 -4.01 -16.33 -3.68
C PRO A 171 -2.91 -15.81 -2.74
N ARG A 172 -3.19 -14.73 -1.99
CA ARG A 172 -2.24 -14.26 -0.98
C ARG A 172 -1.98 -15.38 0.02
N TYR A 173 -0.70 -15.60 0.32
CA TYR A 173 -0.22 -16.48 1.38
C TYR A 173 -0.96 -16.15 2.68
N VAL A 174 -1.73 -17.11 3.16
CA VAL A 174 -2.28 -17.12 4.53
C VAL A 174 -1.29 -17.91 5.37
N PRO A 175 -0.62 -17.30 6.37
CA PRO A 175 0.29 -18.04 7.24
C PRO A 175 -0.45 -19.21 7.89
N ASN A 176 0.10 -20.41 7.76
CA ASN A 176 -0.49 -21.66 8.24
C ASN A 176 -0.71 -21.63 9.77
N SER A 177 -1.95 -21.45 10.19
CA SER A 177 -2.39 -21.78 11.55
C SER A 177 -3.75 -22.50 11.58
N VAL A 178 -4.01 -23.37 10.59
CA VAL A 178 -5.18 -24.27 10.62
C VAL A 178 -4.76 -25.66 10.17
N LYS A 179 -4.88 -26.63 11.08
CA LYS A 179 -4.62 -28.06 10.82
C LYS A 179 -5.60 -28.59 9.78
N MET A 180 -5.11 -29.53 8.97
CA MET A 180 -5.79 -30.20 7.86
C MET A 180 -7.17 -30.75 8.23
N GLY A 181 -8.13 -30.46 7.33
CA GLY A 181 -9.42 -31.13 7.21
C GLY A 181 -10.17 -30.55 6.01
N ASP A 182 -10.10 -31.25 4.88
CA ASP A 182 -10.94 -31.08 3.67
C ASP A 182 -11.06 -29.70 3.01
N THR A 183 -10.05 -29.32 2.21
CA THR A 183 -10.27 -28.39 1.08
C THR A 183 -9.47 -28.80 -0.15
N GLN A 184 -10.02 -29.69 -0.97
CA GLN A 184 -9.81 -29.59 -2.42
C GLN A 184 -10.59 -28.37 -2.93
N LYS A 185 -10.04 -27.17 -2.72
CA LYS A 185 -10.49 -25.97 -3.43
C LYS A 185 -9.57 -25.78 -4.62
N ILE A 186 -10.16 -25.96 -5.79
CA ILE A 186 -9.59 -25.76 -7.13
C ILE A 186 -8.90 -24.39 -7.13
N SER A 187 -7.56 -24.39 -7.03
CA SER A 187 -6.77 -23.20 -7.24
C SER A 187 -6.53 -23.09 -8.74
N PRO A 188 -6.96 -22.00 -9.41
CA PRO A 188 -6.71 -21.85 -10.84
C PRO A 188 -5.20 -21.93 -11.11
N PRO A 189 -4.77 -22.59 -12.19
CA PRO A 189 -3.36 -22.68 -12.55
C PRO A 189 -2.80 -21.26 -12.76
N VAL A 190 -1.77 -20.90 -11.99
CA VAL A 190 -1.08 -19.62 -12.14
C VAL A 190 -0.25 -19.69 -13.43
N ALA A 191 -0.77 -19.13 -14.52
CA ALA A 191 0.01 -18.95 -15.74
C ALA A 191 1.18 -17.98 -15.47
N LYS A 192 2.38 -18.30 -15.97
CA LYS A 192 3.55 -17.41 -15.84
C LYS A 192 3.40 -16.13 -16.68
N THR A 193 2.67 -16.23 -17.78
CA THR A 193 2.42 -15.15 -18.74
C THR A 193 0.91 -15.01 -18.98
N ARG A 194 0.47 -13.82 -19.40
CA ARG A 194 -0.91 -13.54 -19.86
C ARG A 194 -0.86 -12.97 -21.27
N ALA A 195 -1.96 -13.07 -22.01
CA ALA A 195 -2.01 -12.45 -23.33
C ALA A 195 -2.02 -10.92 -23.21
N GLY A 196 -1.17 -10.24 -23.97
CA GLY A 196 -1.04 -8.78 -23.84
C GLY A 196 -2.24 -8.01 -24.40
N HIS A 197 -3.07 -8.61 -25.26
CA HIS A 197 -4.30 -7.98 -25.74
C HIS A 197 -5.41 -7.90 -24.67
N ASP A 198 -5.27 -8.61 -23.55
CA ASP A 198 -6.26 -8.59 -22.46
C ASP A 198 -6.15 -7.33 -21.59
N ILE A 199 -5.06 -6.57 -21.71
CA ILE A 199 -4.84 -5.36 -20.90
C ILE A 199 -4.12 -4.26 -21.67
N SER A 200 -4.60 -3.04 -21.49
CA SER A 200 -3.91 -1.82 -21.93
C SER A 200 -3.65 -0.92 -20.73
N ILE A 201 -2.45 -0.34 -20.63
CA ILE A 201 -2.10 0.63 -19.60
C ILE A 201 -1.49 1.85 -20.28
N GLU A 202 -2.04 3.03 -19.98
CA GLU A 202 -1.52 4.33 -20.37
C GLU A 202 -1.35 5.20 -19.13
N VAL A 203 -0.16 5.76 -18.94
CA VAL A 203 0.17 6.68 -17.85
C VAL A 203 0.61 8.01 -18.44
N ASN A 204 -0.13 9.07 -18.15
CA ASN A 204 0.26 10.44 -18.46
C ASN A 204 0.91 11.04 -17.22
N LEU A 205 2.22 11.19 -17.24
CA LEU A 205 3.03 11.71 -16.14
C LEU A 205 3.29 13.20 -16.32
N ASN A 206 3.02 13.97 -15.27
CA ASN A 206 3.59 15.28 -15.00
C ASN A 206 4.17 15.24 -13.58
N ALA A 207 5.47 15.00 -13.45
CA ALA A 207 6.13 14.88 -12.14
C ALA A 207 6.26 16.23 -11.41
N GLY A 208 6.07 17.36 -12.11
CA GLY A 208 6.28 18.71 -11.59
C GLY A 208 7.76 19.12 -11.53
N VAL A 209 8.63 18.22 -11.07
CA VAL A 209 10.10 18.37 -11.06
C VAL A 209 10.75 17.58 -12.20
N PRO A 210 12.03 17.83 -12.54
CA PRO A 210 12.76 17.02 -13.52
C PRO A 210 12.76 15.53 -13.17
N VAL A 211 12.62 14.69 -14.19
CA VAL A 211 12.64 13.23 -14.10
C VAL A 211 13.96 12.73 -14.70
N GLU A 212 14.77 12.07 -13.89
CA GLU A 212 16.08 11.56 -14.30
C GLU A 212 15.95 10.24 -15.07
N GLU A 213 15.06 9.36 -14.60
CA GLU A 213 14.80 8.06 -15.23
C GLU A 213 13.32 7.66 -15.07
N ILE A 214 12.78 6.99 -16.09
CA ILE A 214 11.50 6.29 -16.03
C ILE A 214 11.75 4.83 -16.36
N ARG A 215 11.42 3.93 -15.45
CA ARG A 215 11.65 2.50 -15.60
C ARG A 215 10.51 1.64 -15.06
N SER A 216 10.53 0.37 -15.42
CA SER A 216 9.64 -0.66 -14.91
C SER A 216 10.39 -1.97 -14.85
N ASP A 217 10.54 -2.52 -13.65
CA ASP A 217 11.13 -3.86 -13.44
C ASP A 217 10.10 -4.97 -13.74
N SER A 218 8.85 -4.57 -14.00
CA SER A 218 7.72 -5.46 -14.16
C SER A 218 7.45 -5.80 -15.63
N HIS A 219 7.44 -4.80 -16.50
CA HIS A 219 6.98 -4.87 -17.88
C HIS A 219 7.79 -3.95 -18.78
N GLU A 220 7.91 -4.29 -20.05
CA GLU A 220 8.47 -3.40 -21.06
C GLU A 220 7.55 -2.20 -21.33
N LEU A 221 8.16 -1.02 -21.43
CA LEU A 221 7.46 0.24 -21.63
C LEU A 221 7.65 0.75 -23.05
N GLN A 222 6.60 1.35 -23.60
CA GLN A 222 6.66 2.23 -24.75
C GLN A 222 6.47 3.66 -24.27
N THR A 223 7.55 4.43 -24.19
CA THR A 223 7.52 5.84 -23.79
C THR A 223 7.36 6.74 -25.02
N VAL A 224 6.43 7.68 -24.94
CA VAL A 224 6.11 8.66 -25.98
C VAL A 224 6.10 10.05 -25.35
N ASN A 225 6.53 11.08 -26.08
CA ASN A 225 6.50 12.49 -25.65
C ASN A 225 7.23 12.77 -24.32
N LEU A 226 8.46 12.27 -24.19
CA LEU A 226 9.31 12.56 -23.03
C LEU A 226 9.79 14.01 -23.05
N SER A 227 9.55 14.73 -21.96
CA SER A 227 10.11 16.04 -21.64
C SER A 227 10.89 15.96 -20.32
N ALA A 228 11.42 17.08 -19.85
CA ALA A 228 12.15 17.11 -18.57
C ALA A 228 11.29 16.66 -17.38
N ASN A 229 9.99 16.94 -17.36
CA ASN A 229 9.12 16.65 -16.21
C ASN A 229 7.83 15.88 -16.58
N SER A 230 7.66 15.52 -17.86
CA SER A 230 6.44 14.87 -18.33
C SER A 230 6.73 13.73 -19.30
N ALA A 231 5.86 12.72 -19.31
CA ALA A 231 5.92 11.62 -20.27
C ALA A 231 4.55 11.00 -20.49
N SER A 232 4.32 10.39 -21.66
CA SER A 232 3.22 9.46 -21.89
C SER A 232 3.80 8.05 -21.99
N ILE A 233 3.52 7.20 -21.00
CA ILE A 233 4.04 5.85 -20.90
C ILE A 233 2.92 4.88 -21.25
N LYS A 234 3.21 3.91 -22.11
CA LYS A 234 2.29 2.83 -22.44
C LYS A 234 2.93 1.49 -22.10
N LEU A 235 2.12 0.54 -21.66
CA LEU A 235 2.52 -0.87 -21.66
C LEU A 235 2.79 -1.27 -23.11
N LYS A 236 3.98 -1.82 -23.39
CA LYS A 236 4.33 -2.25 -24.74
C LYS A 236 3.39 -3.38 -25.18
N ASN A 237 2.86 -3.26 -26.40
CA ASN A 237 1.95 -4.26 -26.94
C ASN A 237 2.74 -5.52 -27.35
N GLU A 238 2.68 -6.54 -26.51
CA GLU A 238 3.33 -7.83 -26.72
C GLU A 238 2.29 -8.94 -26.74
N THR A 239 2.56 -10.04 -27.45
CA THR A 239 1.63 -11.17 -27.51
C THR A 239 1.41 -11.80 -26.13
N GLU A 240 2.50 -11.88 -25.36
CA GLU A 240 2.51 -12.35 -23.98
C GLU A 240 3.23 -11.34 -23.10
N ILE A 241 2.66 -11.07 -21.93
CA ILE A 241 3.25 -10.21 -20.90
C ILE A 241 3.34 -10.96 -19.57
N PRO A 242 4.25 -10.58 -18.66
CA PRO A 242 4.33 -11.17 -17.32
C PRO A 242 3.00 -11.15 -16.57
N ASN A 243 2.65 -12.26 -15.92
CA ASN A 243 1.50 -12.30 -15.00
C ASN A 243 1.92 -11.85 -13.60
N LYS A 244 2.31 -10.57 -13.49
CA LYS A 244 2.66 -9.87 -12.25
C LYS A 244 2.09 -8.45 -12.29
N ASP A 245 2.09 -7.77 -11.17
CA ASP A 245 1.58 -6.39 -11.09
C ASP A 245 2.45 -5.45 -11.94
N PHE A 246 1.82 -4.43 -12.54
CA PHE A 246 2.53 -3.39 -13.26
C PHE A 246 3.09 -2.38 -12.27
N VAL A 247 4.39 -2.13 -12.36
CA VAL A 247 5.15 -1.22 -11.50
C VAL A 247 5.89 -0.24 -12.39
N LEU A 248 5.51 1.03 -12.31
CA LEU A 248 6.19 2.14 -12.97
C LEU A 248 6.91 2.97 -11.90
N ARG A 249 8.21 3.17 -12.09
CA ARG A 249 9.05 4.03 -11.26
C ARG A 249 9.53 5.22 -12.06
N TYR A 250 9.46 6.41 -11.46
CA TYR A 250 10.07 7.61 -12.02
C TYR A 250 10.89 8.32 -10.95
N ASP A 251 12.17 8.52 -11.26
CA ASP A 251 13.16 9.09 -10.35
C ASP A 251 13.12 10.61 -10.43
N VAL A 252 12.93 11.25 -9.28
CA VAL A 252 12.75 12.70 -9.16
C VAL A 252 13.81 13.35 -8.27
N SER A 253 14.62 12.55 -7.57
CA SER A 253 15.68 13.06 -6.70
C SER A 253 16.90 13.44 -7.52
N GLY A 254 17.12 14.74 -7.64
CA GLY A 254 18.33 15.30 -8.23
C GLY A 254 19.48 15.46 -7.22
N LYS A 255 20.54 16.16 -7.66
CA LYS A 255 21.70 16.51 -6.82
C LYS A 255 21.45 17.69 -5.87
N ARG A 256 20.33 18.40 -6.04
CA ARG A 256 19.95 19.59 -5.27
C ARG A 256 18.49 19.47 -4.86
N ILE A 257 18.06 20.34 -3.95
CA ILE A 257 16.64 20.51 -3.66
C ILE A 257 15.97 21.00 -4.95
N GLU A 258 14.94 20.29 -5.39
CA GLU A 258 14.06 20.72 -6.47
C GLU A 258 12.69 21.09 -5.89
N ASP A 259 12.07 22.12 -6.44
CA ASP A 259 10.72 22.53 -6.09
C ASP A 259 9.83 22.63 -7.32
N ALA A 260 8.54 22.39 -7.12
CA ALA A 260 7.55 22.55 -8.16
C ALA A 260 6.22 23.07 -7.61
N VAL A 261 5.53 23.86 -8.43
CA VAL A 261 4.15 24.26 -8.17
C VAL A 261 3.27 23.76 -9.30
N LEU A 262 2.43 22.78 -8.98
CA LEU A 262 1.38 22.30 -9.88
C LEU A 262 0.11 23.09 -9.60
N THR A 263 -0.51 23.66 -10.63
CA THR A 263 -1.77 24.40 -10.49
C THR A 263 -2.90 23.68 -11.22
N HIS A 264 -4.08 23.67 -10.60
CA HIS A 264 -5.28 23.10 -11.18
C HIS A 264 -6.44 24.08 -11.01
N ARG A 265 -7.36 24.13 -11.98
CA ARG A 265 -8.55 24.98 -11.88
C ARG A 265 -9.75 24.22 -12.41
N ASP A 266 -10.81 24.19 -11.62
CA ASP A 266 -12.10 23.63 -12.00
C ASP A 266 -13.26 24.54 -11.53
N ALA A 267 -14.49 24.03 -11.60
CA ALA A 267 -15.69 24.74 -11.17
C ALA A 267 -15.70 25.12 -9.67
N ARG A 268 -14.87 24.49 -8.83
CA ARG A 268 -14.73 24.76 -7.40
C ARG A 268 -13.70 25.86 -7.11
N GLY A 269 -12.88 26.23 -8.08
CA GLY A 269 -11.85 27.26 -7.93
C GLY A 269 -10.47 26.82 -8.43
N GLY A 270 -9.46 27.63 -8.11
CA GLY A 270 -8.05 27.31 -8.36
C GLY A 270 -7.42 26.65 -7.13
N PHE A 271 -6.68 25.58 -7.36
CA PHE A 271 -5.91 24.84 -6.37
C PHE A 271 -4.45 24.77 -6.82
N PHE A 272 -3.53 24.62 -5.87
CA PHE A 272 -2.13 24.35 -6.19
C PHE A 272 -1.54 23.33 -5.22
N THR A 273 -0.51 22.63 -5.68
CA THR A 273 0.32 21.73 -4.89
C THR A 273 1.75 22.23 -4.99
N MET A 274 2.39 22.48 -3.84
CA MET A 274 3.82 22.74 -3.76
C MET A 274 4.53 21.43 -3.42
N ILE A 275 5.53 21.08 -4.23
CA ILE A 275 6.40 19.92 -4.04
C ILE A 275 7.77 20.46 -3.65
N LEU A 276 8.32 19.96 -2.54
CA LEU A 276 9.73 20.15 -2.17
C LEU A 276 10.39 18.78 -2.17
N GLN A 277 11.29 18.55 -3.11
CA GLN A 277 11.98 17.30 -3.29
C GLN A 277 13.41 17.41 -2.73
N PRO A 278 13.77 16.66 -1.67
CA PRO A 278 15.14 16.65 -1.18
C PRO A 278 16.10 16.03 -2.21
N PRO A 279 17.40 16.37 -2.14
CA PRO A 279 18.41 15.74 -2.98
C PRO A 279 18.60 14.26 -2.61
N ASP A 280 19.04 13.45 -3.58
CA ASP A 280 19.33 12.02 -3.38
C ASP A 280 20.52 11.80 -2.42
N LYS A 281 21.43 12.77 -2.36
CA LYS A 281 22.54 12.80 -1.42
C LYS A 281 22.52 14.12 -0.67
N PHE A 282 22.48 14.02 0.65
CA PHE A 282 22.75 15.14 1.53
C PHE A 282 24.23 15.13 1.94
N ILE A 283 24.74 16.31 2.24
CA ILE A 283 26.04 16.49 2.85
C ILE A 283 25.85 16.26 4.35
N THR A 284 26.66 15.42 4.98
CA THR A 284 26.49 15.04 6.41
C THR A 284 26.45 16.27 7.31
N GLU A 285 27.19 17.32 6.95
CA GLU A 285 27.24 18.60 7.65
C GLU A 285 25.90 19.38 7.62
N ASP A 286 25.05 19.15 6.61
CA ASP A 286 23.71 19.74 6.51
C ASP A 286 22.66 18.95 7.29
N VAL A 287 23.01 17.74 7.76
CA VAL A 287 22.11 16.90 8.56
C VAL A 287 22.02 17.48 9.96
N THR A 288 20.81 17.84 10.37
CA THR A 288 20.59 18.22 11.76
C THR A 288 20.91 17.03 12.68
N PRO A 289 21.80 17.21 13.67
CA PRO A 289 22.13 16.18 14.65
C PRO A 289 20.89 15.63 15.34
N LYS A 290 20.86 14.30 15.52
CA LYS A 290 19.77 13.59 16.17
C LYS A 290 20.18 13.05 17.52
N GLU A 291 19.24 13.03 18.45
CA GLU A 291 19.34 12.26 19.69
C GLU A 291 18.53 10.97 19.54
N ILE A 292 19.21 9.81 19.59
CA ILE A 292 18.60 8.51 19.33
C ILE A 292 18.67 7.62 20.57
N VAL A 293 17.52 7.33 21.18
CA VAL A 293 17.42 6.39 22.31
C VAL A 293 16.94 5.03 21.81
N PHE A 294 17.82 4.03 21.84
CA PHE A 294 17.49 2.65 21.50
C PHE A 294 16.85 1.96 22.70
N VAL A 295 15.69 1.33 22.50
CA VAL A 295 14.99 0.54 23.53
C VAL A 295 14.84 -0.90 23.06
N LEU A 296 15.46 -1.84 23.77
CA LEU A 296 15.55 -3.24 23.39
C LEU A 296 14.87 -4.16 24.42
N ASP A 297 13.95 -4.99 23.94
CA ASP A 297 13.39 -6.10 24.73
C ASP A 297 14.43 -7.21 24.89
N THR A 298 14.72 -7.59 26.13
CA THR A 298 15.61 -8.68 26.51
C THR A 298 14.90 -9.74 27.35
N SER A 299 13.56 -9.80 27.31
CA SER A 299 12.74 -10.76 28.04
C SER A 299 12.95 -12.21 27.59
N GLY A 300 12.42 -13.17 28.36
CA GLY A 300 12.58 -14.60 28.06
C GLY A 300 12.12 -15.02 26.66
N SER A 301 11.10 -14.38 26.09
CA SER A 301 10.64 -14.66 24.71
C SER A 301 11.65 -14.28 23.63
N MET A 302 12.61 -13.41 23.96
CA MET A 302 13.68 -13.01 23.05
C MET A 302 14.84 -14.01 23.01
N SER A 303 14.85 -15.02 23.88
CA SER A 303 15.96 -15.98 23.99
C SER A 303 16.25 -16.73 22.69
N GLY A 304 17.53 -16.97 22.41
CA GLY A 304 18.00 -17.66 21.21
C GLY A 304 18.00 -16.75 19.99
N PHE A 305 17.39 -17.19 18.89
CA PHE A 305 17.46 -16.49 17.60
C PHE A 305 16.98 -15.02 17.62
N PRO A 306 15.88 -14.64 18.31
CA PRO A 306 15.39 -13.26 18.28
C PRO A 306 16.37 -12.24 18.87
N ILE A 307 16.95 -12.51 20.04
CA ILE A 307 17.89 -11.57 20.68
C ILE A 307 19.17 -11.42 19.86
N GLU A 308 19.68 -12.52 19.28
CA GLU A 308 20.89 -12.45 18.43
C GLU A 308 20.66 -11.57 17.19
N LYS A 309 19.48 -11.66 16.56
CA LYS A 309 19.12 -10.77 15.45
C LYS A 309 18.87 -9.33 15.88
N ALA A 310 18.29 -9.13 17.07
CA ALA A 310 18.13 -7.78 17.61
C ALA A 310 19.48 -7.13 17.91
N LYS A 311 20.44 -7.88 18.49
CA LYS A 311 21.83 -7.41 18.70
C LYS A 311 22.51 -7.06 17.38
N GLU A 312 22.38 -7.91 16.36
CA GLU A 312 22.95 -7.64 15.03
C GLU A 312 22.40 -6.34 14.43
N ALA A 313 21.09 -6.12 14.47
CA ALA A 313 20.45 -4.90 13.98
C ALA A 313 20.85 -3.66 14.79
N MET A 314 20.94 -3.77 16.12
CA MET A 314 21.39 -2.68 16.99
C MET A 314 22.86 -2.32 16.72
N ARG A 315 23.74 -3.31 16.54
CA ARG A 315 25.14 -3.07 16.18
C ARG A 315 25.26 -2.30 14.86
N LEU A 316 24.50 -2.71 13.83
CA LEU A 316 24.47 -1.99 12.56
C LEU A 316 23.93 -0.56 12.72
N SER A 317 22.93 -0.36 13.57
CA SER A 317 22.37 0.98 13.82
C SER A 317 23.39 1.89 14.52
N LEU A 318 24.07 1.38 15.56
CA LEU A 318 25.11 2.11 16.29
C LEU A 318 26.31 2.48 15.41
N GLU A 319 26.68 1.61 14.47
CA GLU A 319 27.79 1.86 13.54
C GLU A 319 27.46 2.89 12.45
N ASN A 320 26.18 3.17 12.21
CA ASN A 320 25.71 4.13 11.21
C ASN A 320 25.18 5.45 11.80
N LEU A 321 25.39 5.70 13.10
CA LEU A 321 25.13 7.02 13.70
C LEU A 321 26.04 8.08 13.07
N TYR A 322 25.52 9.29 12.86
CA TYR A 322 26.34 10.39 12.37
C TYR A 322 27.30 10.87 13.47
N PRO A 323 28.45 11.46 13.11
CA PRO A 323 29.45 11.91 14.09
C PRO A 323 28.93 12.91 15.13
N ASN A 324 27.92 13.70 14.76
CA ASN A 324 27.30 14.70 15.63
C ASN A 324 26.06 14.17 16.36
N ASP A 325 25.60 12.95 16.09
CA ASP A 325 24.46 12.36 16.79
C ASP A 325 24.82 12.04 18.25
N THR A 326 23.83 12.16 19.12
CA THR A 326 23.86 11.63 20.48
C THR A 326 22.99 10.38 20.56
N PHE A 327 23.32 9.47 21.47
CA PHE A 327 22.56 8.24 21.62
C PHE A 327 22.55 7.70 23.04
N ASN A 328 21.56 6.85 23.33
CA ASN A 328 21.53 6.04 24.54
C ASN A 328 20.97 4.64 24.22
N LEU A 329 21.23 3.67 25.10
CA LEU A 329 20.74 2.30 24.96
C LEU A 329 20.07 1.85 26.27
N ILE A 330 18.81 1.46 26.15
CA ILE A 330 17.97 0.96 27.24
C ILE A 330 17.55 -0.46 26.92
N THR A 331 17.69 -1.36 27.88
CA THR A 331 17.22 -2.76 27.76
C THR A 331 16.23 -3.08 28.87
N PHE A 332 15.21 -3.90 28.58
CA PHE A 332 14.23 -4.30 29.59
C PHE A 332 13.95 -5.81 29.61
N ALA A 333 13.82 -6.37 30.80
CA ALA A 333 13.63 -7.79 31.07
C ALA A 333 12.96 -7.98 32.46
N GLY A 334 11.82 -7.31 32.67
CA GLY A 334 11.20 -7.14 33.99
C GLY A 334 11.78 -5.95 34.75
N ASP A 335 13.11 -5.79 34.77
CA ASP A 335 13.80 -4.58 35.20
C ASP A 335 14.30 -3.77 33.99
N THR A 336 14.48 -2.46 34.16
CA THR A 336 15.02 -1.55 33.13
C THR A 336 16.50 -1.27 33.42
N SER A 337 17.37 -1.47 32.42
CA SER A 337 18.78 -1.08 32.48
C SER A 337 19.05 0.00 31.44
N ILE A 338 19.52 1.16 31.91
CA ILE A 338 19.91 2.30 31.07
C ILE A 338 21.44 2.34 31.05
N LEU A 339 22.04 2.44 29.86
CA LEU A 339 23.50 2.42 29.72
C LEU A 339 24.15 3.73 30.19
N PHE A 340 23.61 4.87 29.78
CA PHE A 340 24.09 6.20 30.14
C PHE A 340 23.00 6.98 30.85
N ASP A 341 23.34 7.79 31.86
CA ASP A 341 22.35 8.61 32.57
C ASP A 341 21.66 9.62 31.63
N GLU A 342 22.38 10.10 30.61
CA GLU A 342 21.87 10.96 29.55
C GLU A 342 22.43 10.51 28.18
N PRO A 343 21.77 10.83 27.06
CA PRO A 343 22.31 10.55 25.72
C PRO A 343 23.69 11.17 25.51
N VAL A 344 24.63 10.37 25.00
CA VAL A 344 26.04 10.77 24.83
C VAL A 344 26.43 10.83 23.36
N PRO A 345 27.44 11.63 22.97
CA PRO A 345 27.90 11.66 21.57
C PRO A 345 28.39 10.29 21.09
N ALA A 346 28.19 10.01 19.79
CA ALA A 346 28.61 8.79 19.09
C ALA A 346 30.15 8.64 18.91
N THR A 347 30.92 8.87 19.98
CA THR A 347 32.38 8.66 19.97
C THR A 347 32.70 7.16 19.95
N GLN A 348 33.86 6.79 19.40
CA GLN A 348 34.33 5.39 19.41
C GLN A 348 34.28 4.77 20.82
N ALA A 349 34.70 5.52 21.85
CA ALA A 349 34.70 5.03 23.23
C ALA A 349 33.29 4.74 23.77
N ASN A 350 32.29 5.56 23.41
CA ASN A 350 30.91 5.34 23.82
C ASN A 350 30.26 4.21 23.03
N LEU A 351 30.56 4.10 21.73
CA LEU A 351 30.10 3.01 20.88
C LEU A 351 30.62 1.65 21.36
N GLU A 352 31.89 1.54 21.74
CA GLU A 352 32.44 0.30 22.31
C GLU A 352 31.78 -0.08 23.64
N ARG A 353 31.48 0.89 24.52
CA ARG A 353 30.71 0.63 25.74
C ARG A 353 29.31 0.12 25.43
N ALA A 354 28.65 0.70 24.43
CA ALA A 354 27.33 0.28 24.00
C ALA A 354 27.32 -1.12 23.41
N LYS A 355 28.31 -1.46 22.56
CA LYS A 355 28.49 -2.82 22.04
C LYS A 355 28.73 -3.81 23.17
N ALA A 356 29.63 -3.52 24.12
CA ALA A 356 29.87 -4.39 25.26
C ALA A 356 28.60 -4.57 26.13
N PHE A 357 27.85 -3.49 26.37
CA PHE A 357 26.59 -3.56 27.10
C PHE A 357 25.56 -4.42 26.38
N LEU A 358 25.42 -4.28 25.06
CA LEU A 358 24.53 -5.07 24.22
C LEU A 358 24.91 -6.56 24.24
N GLU A 359 26.19 -6.89 24.10
CA GLU A 359 26.67 -8.27 24.13
C GLU A 359 26.41 -8.94 25.48
N SER A 360 26.49 -8.20 26.58
CA SER A 360 26.21 -8.72 27.92
C SER A 360 24.74 -9.14 28.15
N ARG A 361 23.81 -8.76 27.26
CA ARG A 361 22.38 -9.07 27.41
C ARG A 361 22.04 -10.47 26.91
N SER A 362 21.13 -11.13 27.60
CA SER A 362 20.54 -12.41 27.22
C SER A 362 19.03 -12.37 27.42
N GLY A 363 18.29 -13.18 26.66
CA GLY A 363 16.83 -13.27 26.76
C GLY A 363 16.40 -13.97 28.05
N ALA A 364 16.04 -13.21 29.09
CA ALA A 364 15.62 -13.72 30.39
C ALA A 364 14.62 -12.77 31.06
N GLY A 365 13.88 -13.24 32.07
CA GLY A 365 12.97 -12.38 32.85
C GLY A 365 11.64 -12.06 32.17
N GLY A 366 10.89 -11.13 32.77
CA GLY A 366 9.57 -10.68 32.33
C GLY A 366 9.61 -9.54 31.31
N THR A 367 8.47 -8.92 31.03
CA THR A 367 8.34 -7.85 30.02
C THR A 367 7.66 -6.63 30.65
N GLU A 368 8.44 -5.64 31.07
CA GLU A 368 7.93 -4.37 31.63
C GLU A 368 8.32 -3.19 30.74
N MET A 369 7.60 -3.06 29.63
CA MET A 369 7.90 -2.11 28.56
C MET A 369 7.67 -0.64 28.95
N MET A 370 6.68 -0.37 29.81
CA MET A 370 6.26 0.99 30.12
C MET A 370 7.33 1.81 30.84
N THR A 371 8.10 1.16 31.73
CA THR A 371 9.20 1.82 32.46
C THR A 371 10.31 2.23 31.51
N ALA A 372 10.70 1.34 30.58
CA ALA A 372 11.71 1.63 29.58
C ALA A 372 11.27 2.73 28.59
N ILE A 373 10.00 2.73 28.16
CA ILE A 373 9.47 3.80 27.31
C ILE A 373 9.48 5.15 28.04
N LYS A 374 9.08 5.19 29.32
CA LYS A 374 9.14 6.43 30.10
C LYS A 374 10.57 6.93 30.24
N ALA A 375 11.51 6.05 30.61
CA ALA A 375 12.93 6.38 30.70
C ALA A 375 13.50 6.90 29.36
N ALA A 376 13.06 6.37 28.22
CA ALA A 376 13.47 6.87 26.90
C ALA A 376 12.91 8.26 26.57
N LEU A 377 11.81 8.67 27.22
CA LEU A 377 11.13 9.95 27.02
C LEU A 377 11.46 10.99 28.11
N GLU A 378 12.18 10.60 29.17
CA GLU A 378 12.56 11.45 30.30
C GLU A 378 13.70 12.45 30.04
N PRO A 379 14.71 12.19 29.17
CA PRO A 379 15.72 13.19 28.83
C PRO A 379 15.08 14.53 28.39
N SER A 380 15.75 15.67 28.61
CA SER A 380 15.16 17.02 28.49
C SER A 380 14.83 17.44 27.05
N ASP A 381 13.65 18.05 26.80
CA ASP A 381 13.22 18.67 25.51
C ASP A 381 14.05 19.93 25.12
N ALA A 382 15.36 19.91 25.33
CA ALA A 382 16.24 21.01 24.94
C ALA A 382 16.20 21.18 23.41
N GLN A 383 16.07 22.43 22.94
CA GLN A 383 15.83 22.77 21.52
C GLN A 383 17.08 22.68 20.63
N ASP A 384 18.22 22.24 21.15
CA ASP A 384 19.50 22.24 20.45
C ASP A 384 19.71 21.01 19.54
N HIS A 385 18.80 20.03 19.58
CA HIS A 385 18.86 18.83 18.74
C HIS A 385 17.46 18.30 18.37
N ILE A 386 17.37 17.52 17.29
CA ILE A 386 16.12 16.83 16.89
C ILE A 386 16.06 15.47 17.59
N ARG A 387 14.90 15.14 18.18
CA ARG A 387 14.58 13.82 18.73
C ARG A 387 13.76 12.98 17.78
#